data_AF-A0A7K2WKV3-F1
#
_entry.id   AF-A0A7K2WKV3-F1
#
_cell.length_a   1.000
_cell.length_b   1.000
_cell.length_c   1.000
_cell.angle_alpha   90.00
_cell.angle_beta   90.00
_cell.angle_gamma   90.00
#
_symmetry.space_group_name_H-M   'P 1'
#
loop_
_entity.id
_entity.type
_entity.pdbx_description
1 polymer ?
#
loop_
_entity_poly.entity_id
_entity_poly.type
_entity_poly.pdbx_seq_one_letter_code
_entity_poly.pdbx_strand_id
1 'polypeptide(L)'
;MYRPAPPVLVYDEAVPRDSRTTKAGLLRAATDEFAAHGIAGARVDRIAAAAGYNKNLIYVHFGSKEQLFDAVYEAAVADILAAAPFDADDLPGYAGALFDFHFSHPHLMRLARWHSLERPGEVLPLAEQANAEKLRLLSAAQGDGRVDAGLPPQA
;
A
#
# COMPACT_ATOMS: atom_id res chain seq x y z
N MET A 1 37.71 -23.32 -46.92
CA MET A 1 36.44 -22.61 -46.65
C MET A 1 36.25 -22.52 -45.15
N TYR A 2 36.62 -21.40 -44.56
CA TYR A 2 36.40 -21.13 -43.13
C TYR A 2 35.08 -20.37 -42.99
N ARG A 3 34.13 -20.93 -42.24
CA ARG A 3 32.90 -20.25 -41.83
C ARG A 3 33.16 -19.70 -40.42
N PRO A 4 33.28 -18.38 -40.22
CA PRO A 4 33.50 -17.84 -38.89
C PRO A 4 32.35 -18.21 -37.97
N ALA A 5 32.67 -18.51 -36.72
CA ALA A 5 31.70 -18.66 -35.65
C ALA A 5 30.90 -17.35 -35.48
N PRO A 6 29.58 -17.41 -35.19
CA PRO A 6 28.84 -16.20 -34.86
C PRO A 6 29.44 -15.55 -33.60
N PRO A 7 29.49 -14.20 -33.53
CA PRO A 7 30.02 -13.50 -32.38
C PRO A 7 29.22 -13.81 -31.12
N VAL A 8 29.95 -13.86 -30.01
CA VAL A 8 29.51 -14.09 -28.64
C VAL A 8 28.32 -13.18 -28.31
N LEU A 9 27.19 -13.76 -27.91
CA LEU A 9 26.13 -13.01 -27.23
C LEU A 9 26.70 -12.61 -25.87
N VAL A 10 27.24 -11.39 -25.81
CA VAL A 10 27.39 -10.67 -24.55
C VAL A 10 25.97 -10.50 -24.04
N TYR A 11 25.58 -11.33 -23.06
CA TYR A 11 24.46 -10.97 -22.21
C TYR A 11 24.90 -9.66 -21.56
N ASP A 12 24.30 -8.57 -22.01
CA ASP A 12 24.38 -7.28 -21.34
C ASP A 12 24.00 -7.57 -19.90
N GLU A 13 25.01 -7.59 -19.02
CA GLU A 13 24.82 -7.68 -17.58
C GLU A 13 23.97 -6.48 -17.24
N ALA A 14 22.67 -6.73 -17.11
CA ALA A 14 21.72 -5.74 -16.66
C ALA A 14 22.24 -5.26 -15.31
N VAL A 15 22.90 -4.11 -15.34
CA VAL A 15 23.29 -3.32 -14.17
C VAL A 15 22.15 -3.46 -13.16
N PRO A 16 22.41 -3.90 -11.91
CA PRO A 16 21.35 -3.98 -10.91
C PRO A 16 20.84 -2.56 -10.69
N ARG A 17 19.80 -2.17 -11.42
CA ARG A 17 19.02 -0.97 -11.15
C ARG A 17 18.57 -1.14 -9.71
N ASP A 18 18.98 -0.19 -8.85
CA ASP A 18 18.85 -0.27 -7.39
C ASP A 18 17.58 -1.02 -7.02
N SER A 19 17.73 -2.15 -6.32
CA SER A 19 16.64 -3.02 -5.86
C SER A 19 15.49 -2.20 -5.26
N ARG A 20 15.80 -1.08 -4.60
CA ARG A 20 14.81 -0.13 -4.07
C ARG A 20 14.00 0.58 -5.15
N THR A 21 14.64 1.03 -6.23
CA THR A 21 13.96 1.64 -7.38
C THR A 21 13.05 0.64 -8.08
N THR A 22 13.52 -0.60 -8.22
CA THR A 22 12.73 -1.70 -8.80
C THR A 22 11.51 -2.02 -7.94
N LYS A 23 11.69 -2.18 -6.62
CA LYS A 23 10.60 -2.44 -5.67
C LYS A 23 9.55 -1.32 -5.69
N ALA A 24 9.98 -0.06 -5.68
CA ALA A 24 9.08 1.10 -5.74
C ALA A 24 8.31 1.18 -7.07
N GLY A 25 8.96 0.87 -8.20
CA GLY A 25 8.30 0.82 -9.50
C GLY A 25 7.23 -0.27 -9.57
N LEU A 26 7.53 -1.47 -9.05
CA LEU A 26 6.56 -2.57 -8.96
C LEU A 26 5.38 -2.24 -8.04
N LEU A 27 5.63 -1.62 -6.87
CA LEU A 27 4.57 -1.22 -5.94
C LEU A 27 3.59 -0.22 -6.57
N ARG A 28 4.08 0.81 -7.28
CA ARG A 28 3.20 1.76 -7.98
C ARG A 28 2.34 1.07 -9.04
N ALA A 29 2.94 0.28 -9.92
CA ALA A 29 2.18 -0.43 -10.96
C ALA A 29 1.15 -1.41 -10.37
N ALA A 30 1.50 -2.06 -9.26
CA ALA A 30 0.60 -2.97 -8.55
C ALA A 30 -0.57 -2.23 -7.91
N THR A 31 -0.33 -1.05 -7.34
CA THR A 31 -1.36 -0.17 -6.75
C THR A 31 -2.48 0.08 -7.75
N ASP A 32 -2.15 0.47 -8.97
CA ASP A 32 -3.13 0.76 -10.01
C ASP A 32 -3.91 -0.50 -10.46
N GLU A 33 -3.20 -1.61 -10.72
CA GLU A 33 -3.84 -2.87 -11.15
C GLU A 33 -4.80 -3.41 -10.07
N PHE A 34 -4.38 -3.42 -8.80
CA PHE A 34 -5.21 -3.91 -7.70
C PHE A 34 -6.37 -2.96 -7.40
N ALA A 35 -6.18 -1.64 -7.47
CA ALA A 35 -7.28 -0.69 -7.33
C ALA A 35 -8.36 -0.91 -8.41
N ALA A 36 -7.93 -1.21 -9.64
CA ALA A 36 -8.84 -1.49 -10.74
C ALA A 36 -9.56 -2.84 -10.61
N HIS A 37 -8.84 -3.90 -10.23
CA HIS A 37 -9.29 -5.28 -10.45
C HIS A 37 -9.38 -6.19 -9.22
N GLY A 38 -8.95 -5.73 -8.03
CA GLY A 38 -8.85 -6.58 -6.84
C GLY A 38 -7.75 -7.64 -6.94
N ILE A 39 -7.55 -8.44 -5.89
CA ILE A 39 -6.51 -9.47 -5.84
C ILE A 39 -6.82 -10.55 -6.87
N ALA A 40 -8.04 -11.06 -6.87
CA ALA A 40 -8.50 -12.12 -7.78
C ALA A 40 -8.38 -11.71 -9.25
N GLY A 41 -8.77 -10.47 -9.59
CA GLY A 41 -8.78 -9.97 -10.96
C GLY A 41 -7.43 -9.45 -11.47
N ALA A 42 -6.52 -9.06 -10.58
CA ALA A 42 -5.22 -8.52 -10.95
C ALA A 42 -4.31 -9.54 -11.64
N ARG A 43 -3.58 -9.07 -12.66
CA ARG A 43 -2.64 -9.89 -13.43
C ARG A 43 -1.19 -9.45 -13.23
N VAL A 44 -0.37 -10.37 -12.73
CA VAL A 44 1.08 -10.17 -12.50
C VAL A 44 1.82 -9.76 -13.78
N ASP A 45 1.41 -10.28 -14.94
CA ASP A 45 1.98 -9.90 -16.23
C ASP A 45 1.70 -8.42 -16.57
N ARG A 46 0.51 -7.88 -16.23
CA ARG A 46 0.18 -6.46 -16.48
C ARG A 46 0.97 -5.54 -15.56
N ILE A 47 1.08 -5.92 -14.29
CA ILE A 47 1.89 -5.18 -13.30
C ILE A 47 3.34 -5.07 -13.77
N ALA A 48 3.93 -6.20 -14.16
CA ALA A 48 5.32 -6.24 -14.63
C ALA A 48 5.52 -5.40 -15.90
N ALA A 49 4.61 -5.50 -16.87
CA ALA A 49 4.65 -4.72 -18.10
C ALA A 49 4.52 -3.21 -17.84
N ALA A 50 3.57 -2.80 -16.99
CA ALA A 50 3.37 -1.40 -16.61
C ALA A 50 4.57 -0.82 -15.85
N ALA A 51 5.23 -1.64 -15.03
CA ALA A 51 6.44 -1.22 -14.32
C ALA A 51 7.71 -1.24 -15.19
N GLY A 52 7.66 -1.81 -16.40
CA GLY A 52 8.82 -1.97 -17.26
C GLY A 52 9.83 -3.01 -16.75
N TYR A 53 9.36 -4.00 -15.98
CA TYR A 53 10.19 -5.01 -15.33
C TYR A 53 9.82 -6.43 -15.73
N ASN A 54 10.76 -7.37 -15.58
CA ASN A 54 10.47 -8.78 -15.74
C ASN A 54 9.56 -9.25 -14.58
N LYS A 55 8.50 -10.00 -14.90
CA LYS A 55 7.57 -10.53 -13.89
C LYS A 55 8.24 -11.38 -12.80
N ASN A 56 9.37 -12.02 -13.11
CA ASN A 56 10.14 -12.76 -12.11
C ASN A 56 10.60 -11.86 -10.94
N LEU A 57 10.78 -10.56 -11.17
CA LEU A 57 11.15 -9.61 -10.11
C LEU A 57 10.02 -9.43 -9.08
N ILE A 58 8.76 -9.62 -9.45
CA ILE A 58 7.66 -9.60 -8.48
C ILE A 58 7.82 -10.74 -7.49
N TYR A 59 8.05 -11.97 -7.97
CA TYR A 59 8.25 -13.12 -7.10
C TYR A 59 9.54 -13.01 -6.27
N VAL A 60 10.61 -12.42 -6.83
CA VAL A 60 11.87 -12.18 -6.10
C VAL A 60 11.69 -11.16 -4.97
N HIS A 61 10.95 -10.08 -5.19
CA HIS A 61 10.81 -9.01 -4.19
C HIS A 61 9.67 -9.22 -3.20
N PHE A 62 8.60 -9.92 -3.60
CA PHE A 62 7.37 -10.01 -2.84
C PHE A 62 6.90 -11.44 -2.58
N GLY A 63 7.47 -12.45 -3.25
CA GLY A 63 7.10 -13.86 -3.05
C GLY A 63 5.85 -14.29 -3.81
N SER A 64 4.71 -13.61 -3.63
CA SER A 64 3.45 -13.91 -4.33
C SER A 64 2.66 -12.67 -4.75
N LYS A 65 1.56 -12.87 -5.50
CA LYS A 65 0.63 -11.79 -5.85
C LYS A 65 -0.09 -11.26 -4.61
N GLU A 66 -0.44 -12.15 -3.70
CA GLU A 66 -1.12 -11.86 -2.44
C GLU A 66 -0.19 -11.05 -1.53
N GLN A 67 1.07 -11.46 -1.38
CA GLN A 67 2.06 -10.71 -0.60
C GLN A 67 2.42 -9.36 -1.23
N LEU A 68 2.40 -9.26 -2.57
CA LEU A 68 2.50 -7.97 -3.25
C LEU A 68 1.29 -7.06 -2.94
N PHE A 69 0.07 -7.61 -2.89
CA PHE A 69 -1.12 -6.86 -2.49
C PHE A 69 -1.01 -6.37 -1.03
N ASP A 70 -0.58 -7.24 -0.12
CA ASP A 70 -0.41 -6.90 1.29
C ASP A 70 0.59 -5.74 1.44
N ALA A 71 1.71 -5.77 0.70
CA ALA A 71 2.69 -4.68 0.66
C ALA A 71 2.16 -3.36 0.05
N VAL A 72 1.29 -3.44 -0.97
CA VAL A 72 0.61 -2.27 -1.54
C VAL A 72 -0.34 -1.66 -0.53
N TYR A 73 -1.14 -2.49 0.15
CA TYR A 73 -2.11 -2.01 1.13
C TYR A 73 -1.42 -1.44 2.38
N GLU A 74 -0.31 -2.04 2.82
CA GLU A 74 0.50 -1.50 3.92
C GLU A 74 1.09 -0.13 3.59
N ALA A 75 1.59 0.06 2.37
CA ALA A 75 2.06 1.37 1.90
C ALA A 75 0.93 2.40 1.89
N ALA A 76 -0.26 2.03 1.41
CA ALA A 76 -1.43 2.91 1.41
C ALA A 76 -1.85 3.33 2.83
N VAL A 77 -1.84 2.40 3.79
CA VAL A 77 -2.13 2.71 5.20
C VAL A 77 -1.07 3.65 5.78
N ALA A 78 0.21 3.42 5.49
CA ALA A 78 1.29 4.31 5.94
C ALA A 78 1.12 5.74 5.41
N ASP A 79 0.74 5.90 4.14
CA ASP A 79 0.49 7.21 3.53
C ASP A 79 -0.68 7.93 4.20
N ILE A 80 -1.78 7.23 4.52
CA ILE A 80 -2.92 7.79 5.26
C ILE A 80 -2.49 8.28 6.64
N LEU A 81 -1.74 7.45 7.38
CA LEU A 81 -1.28 7.80 8.73
C LEU A 81 -0.33 9.00 8.72
N ALA A 82 0.49 9.15 7.68
CA ALA A 82 1.37 10.30 7.51
C ALA A 82 0.62 11.57 7.10
N ALA A 83 -0.39 11.46 6.24
CA ALA A 83 -1.14 12.60 5.73
C ALA A 83 -2.19 13.14 6.71
N ALA A 84 -2.76 12.26 7.55
CA ALA A 84 -3.77 12.60 8.54
C ALA A 84 -3.32 12.13 9.93
N PRO A 85 -2.33 12.82 10.54
CA PRO A 85 -1.94 12.54 11.92
C PRO A 85 -3.13 12.77 12.84
N PHE A 86 -3.34 11.85 13.78
CA PHE A 86 -4.46 11.95 14.71
C PHE A 86 -4.17 13.00 15.79
N ASP A 87 -5.14 13.89 16.01
CA ASP A 87 -5.16 14.84 17.11
C ASP A 87 -6.52 14.75 17.82
N ALA A 88 -6.49 14.42 19.11
CA ALA A 88 -7.71 14.34 19.92
C ALA A 88 -8.28 15.74 20.25
N ASP A 89 -7.44 16.78 20.23
CA ASP A 89 -7.84 18.16 20.49
C ASP A 89 -8.33 18.87 19.22
N ASP A 90 -8.13 18.27 18.03
CA ASP A 90 -8.61 18.77 16.74
C ASP A 90 -9.24 17.65 15.88
N LEU A 91 -10.31 17.04 16.39
CA LEU A 91 -11.09 16.04 15.64
C LEU A 91 -11.63 16.57 14.29
N PRO A 92 -12.12 17.83 14.17
CA PRO A 92 -12.53 18.38 12.88
C PRO A 92 -11.37 18.46 11.88
N GLY A 93 -10.17 18.90 12.31
CA GLY A 93 -8.98 18.95 11.47
C GLY A 93 -8.53 17.57 11.01
N TYR A 94 -8.51 16.59 11.93
CA TYR A 94 -8.22 15.19 11.59
C TYR A 94 -9.22 14.64 10.56
N ALA A 95 -10.53 14.90 10.74
CA ALA A 95 -11.55 14.47 9.80
C ALA A 95 -11.40 15.14 8.42
N GLY A 96 -11.06 16.43 8.39
CA GLY A 96 -10.76 17.17 7.17
C GLY A 96 -9.56 16.59 6.42
N ALA A 97 -8.45 16.35 7.11
CA ALA A 97 -7.25 15.76 6.53
C ALA A 97 -7.51 14.36 5.94
N LEU A 98 -8.25 13.51 6.67
CA LEU A 98 -8.69 12.22 6.14
C LEU A 98 -9.56 12.37 4.89
N PHE A 99 -10.53 13.29 4.91
CA PHE A 99 -11.41 13.53 3.77
C PHE A 99 -10.61 13.97 2.54
N ASP A 100 -9.75 14.97 2.68
CA ASP A 100 -8.94 15.53 1.59
C ASP A 100 -7.99 14.49 1.00
N PHE A 101 -7.37 13.66 1.86
CA PHE A 101 -6.50 12.58 1.41
C PHE A 101 -7.27 11.56 0.57
N HIS A 102 -8.41 11.07 1.06
CA HIS A 102 -9.21 10.08 0.33
C HIS A 102 -9.81 10.65 -0.96
N PHE A 103 -10.22 11.92 -0.94
CA PHE A 103 -10.73 12.62 -2.11
C PHE A 103 -9.66 12.79 -3.20
N SER A 104 -8.42 13.09 -2.79
CA SER A 104 -7.29 13.24 -3.70
C SER A 104 -6.71 11.91 -4.19
N HIS A 105 -6.98 10.80 -3.49
CA HIS A 105 -6.43 9.47 -3.80
C HIS A 105 -7.54 8.40 -3.89
N PRO A 106 -8.49 8.50 -4.85
CA PRO A 106 -9.63 7.58 -4.94
C PRO A 106 -9.25 6.12 -5.21
N HIS A 107 -8.06 5.88 -5.78
CA HIS A 107 -7.52 4.53 -5.98
C HIS A 107 -7.20 3.82 -4.65
N LEU A 108 -6.77 4.55 -3.62
CA LEU A 108 -6.53 3.99 -2.28
C LEU A 108 -7.84 3.58 -1.60
N MET A 109 -8.93 4.33 -1.80
CA MET A 109 -10.25 3.91 -1.35
C MET A 109 -10.73 2.63 -2.02
N ARG A 110 -10.45 2.47 -3.32
CA ARG A 110 -10.75 1.22 -4.02
C ARG A 110 -9.92 0.06 -3.50
N LEU A 111 -8.63 0.28 -3.18
CA LEU A 111 -7.78 -0.74 -2.55
C LEU A 111 -8.31 -1.18 -1.19
N ALA A 112 -8.65 -0.23 -0.32
CA ALA A 112 -9.26 -0.53 0.97
C ALA A 112 -10.58 -1.31 0.81
N ARG A 113 -11.38 -0.96 -0.21
CA ARG A 113 -12.60 -1.71 -0.51
C ARG A 113 -12.30 -3.15 -0.94
N TRP A 114 -11.35 -3.37 -1.84
CA TRP A 114 -10.93 -4.71 -2.24
C TRP A 114 -10.39 -5.52 -1.08
N HIS A 115 -9.54 -4.92 -0.23
CA HIS A 115 -9.06 -5.56 0.99
C HIS A 115 -10.23 -6.05 1.85
N SER A 116 -11.24 -5.21 2.10
CA SER A 116 -12.40 -5.60 2.91
C SER A 116 -13.21 -6.78 2.35
N LEU A 117 -13.20 -6.97 1.02
CA LEU A 117 -13.97 -8.02 0.33
C LEU A 117 -13.20 -9.33 0.22
N GLU A 118 -11.89 -9.24 -0.04
CA GLU A 118 -11.05 -10.40 -0.32
C GLU A 118 -10.26 -10.87 0.92
N ARG A 119 -10.20 -10.03 1.97
CA ARG A 119 -9.54 -10.30 3.27
C ARG A 119 -10.45 -9.92 4.46
N PRO A 120 -11.66 -10.50 4.57
CA PRO A 120 -12.61 -10.11 5.60
C PRO A 120 -12.07 -10.39 7.01
N GLY A 121 -12.06 -9.36 7.86
CA GLY A 121 -11.59 -9.46 9.25
C GLY A 121 -10.08 -9.43 9.43
N GLU A 122 -9.29 -9.43 8.35
CA GLU A 122 -7.87 -9.18 8.45
C GLU A 122 -7.64 -7.67 8.66
N VAL A 123 -6.80 -7.32 9.63
CA VAL A 123 -6.37 -5.96 9.89
C VAL A 123 -4.84 -5.95 9.84
N LEU A 124 -4.27 -4.98 9.13
CA LEU A 124 -2.81 -4.85 9.11
C LEU A 124 -2.29 -4.50 10.50
N PRO A 125 -1.17 -5.09 10.96
CA PRO A 125 -0.58 -4.75 12.25
C PRO A 125 -0.32 -3.26 12.43
N LEU A 126 0.11 -2.57 11.36
CA LEU A 126 0.30 -1.12 11.35
C LEU A 126 -0.99 -0.35 11.64
N ALA A 127 -2.10 -0.76 11.00
CA ALA A 127 -3.40 -0.13 11.20
C ALA A 127 -3.95 -0.42 12.60
N GLU A 128 -3.79 -1.65 13.09
CA GLU A 128 -4.20 -2.06 14.43
C GLU A 128 -3.47 -1.24 15.50
N GLN A 129 -2.14 -1.11 15.40
CA GLN A 129 -1.33 -0.30 16.31
C GLN A 129 -1.75 1.17 16.29
N ALA A 130 -1.94 1.74 15.11
CA ALA A 130 -2.38 3.12 14.97
C ALA A 130 -3.78 3.34 15.57
N ASN A 131 -4.71 2.41 15.37
CA ASN A 131 -6.05 2.49 15.94
C ASN A 131 -6.04 2.39 17.47
N ALA A 132 -5.25 1.47 18.03
CA ALA A 132 -5.10 1.35 19.48
C ALA A 132 -4.57 2.65 20.10
N GLU A 133 -3.62 3.32 19.45
CA GLU A 133 -3.09 4.59 19.93
C GLU A 133 -4.11 5.73 19.83
N LYS A 134 -4.86 5.81 18.72
CA LYS A 134 -5.97 6.78 18.57
C LYS A 134 -7.00 6.61 19.68
N LEU A 135 -7.39 5.36 19.99
CA LEU A 135 -8.34 5.06 21.06
C LEU A 135 -7.80 5.48 22.42
N ARG A 136 -6.51 5.24 22.69
CA ARG A 136 -5.85 5.64 23.93
C ARG A 136 -5.87 7.17 24.11
N LEU A 137 -5.50 7.91 23.06
CA LEU A 137 -5.48 9.37 23.06
C LEU A 137 -6.88 9.96 23.22
N LEU A 138 -7.87 9.42 22.50
CA LEU A 138 -9.26 9.85 22.60
C LEU A 138 -9.83 9.58 24.00
N SER A 139 -9.57 8.40 24.56
CA SER A 139 -10.00 8.04 25.92
C SER A 139 -9.41 8.99 26.97
N ALA A 140 -8.13 9.36 26.83
CA ALA A 140 -7.50 10.33 27.71
C ALA A 140 -8.13 11.72 27.59
N ALA A 141 -8.37 12.20 26.36
CA ALA A 141 -9.01 13.50 26.13
C ALA A 141 -10.44 13.57 26.67
N GLN A 142 -11.20 12.48 26.60
CA GLN A 142 -12.51 12.38 27.25
C GLN A 142 -12.40 12.36 28.78
N GLY A 143 -11.44 11.62 29.34
CA GLY A 143 -11.19 11.59 30.78
C GLY A 143 -10.81 12.96 31.36
N ASP A 144 -10.08 13.77 30.59
CA ASP A 144 -9.69 15.14 30.95
C ASP A 144 -10.81 16.17 30.69
N GLY A 145 -11.93 15.78 30.09
CA GLY A 145 -13.02 16.67 29.71
C GLY A 145 -12.71 17.62 28.54
N ARG A 146 -11.64 17.35 27.78
CA ARG A 146 -11.27 18.10 26.56
C ARG A 146 -12.13 17.71 25.37
N VAL A 147 -12.60 16.46 25.35
CA VAL A 147 -13.51 15.92 24.33
C VAL A 147 -14.78 15.40 24.99
N ASP A 148 -15.92 15.60 24.32
CA ASP A 148 -17.22 15.10 24.79
C ASP A 148 -17.22 13.56 24.92
N ALA A 149 -17.72 13.07 26.05
CA ALA A 149 -17.76 11.64 26.39
C ALA A 149 -19.09 10.94 26.02
N GLY A 150 -19.98 11.61 25.29
CA GLY A 150 -21.28 11.08 24.88
C GLY A 150 -21.17 9.95 23.84
N LEU A 151 -20.03 9.83 23.15
CA LEU A 151 -19.69 8.73 22.26
C LEU A 151 -18.46 7.99 22.79
N PRO A 152 -18.61 6.75 23.30
CA PRO A 152 -17.46 5.99 23.79
C PRO A 152 -16.54 5.59 22.61
N PRO A 153 -15.21 5.59 22.79
CA PRO A 153 -14.27 5.09 21.78
C PRO A 153 -14.50 3.58 21.56
N GLN A 154 -14.55 3.15 20.30
CA GLN A 154 -14.79 1.76 19.91
C GLN A 154 -13.69 1.26 18.98
N ALA A 155 -13.30 -0.01 19.14
CA ALA A 155 -12.35 -0.72 18.29
C ALA A 155 -13.01 -1.27 17.01
#